data_AF-A0A0A8X926-F1
#
_entry.id   AF-A0A0A8X926-F1
#
_cell.length_a   1.000
_cell.length_b   1.000
_cell.length_c   1.000
_cell.angle_alpha   90.00
_cell.angle_beta   90.00
_cell.angle_gamma   90.00
#
_symmetry.space_group_name_H-M   'P 1'
#
loop_
_entity.id
_entity.type
_entity.pdbx_description
1 polymer ?
#
loop_
_entity_poly.entity_id
_entity_poly.type
_entity_poly.pdbx_seq_one_letter_code
_entity_poly.pdbx_strand_id
1 'polypeptide(L)' 'MPAIIGPVQILNVGGGTVQFGDTLFISPKSNSKTVAGQGGFNTGGFIVTNNGLSASNVLDANLIDQPTVGNN' A
#
# COMPACT_ATOMS: atom_id res chain seq x y z
N MET A 1 6.80 18.31 21.79
CA MET A 1 8.25 18.26 22.15
C MET A 1 9.10 18.36 20.87
N PRO A 2 10.23 19.09 20.84
CA PRO A 2 11.09 19.17 19.65
C PRO A 2 11.71 17.80 19.34
N ALA A 3 11.64 17.36 18.07
CA ALA A 3 12.52 16.30 17.60
C ALA A 3 13.83 16.92 17.12
N ILE A 4 14.92 16.55 17.77
CA ILE A 4 16.27 16.76 17.25
C ILE A 4 16.66 15.45 16.58
N ILE A 5 16.79 15.48 15.26
CA ILE A 5 17.15 14.33 14.43
C ILE A 5 18.45 14.64 13.70
N GLY A 6 19.38 13.68 13.74
CA GLY A 6 20.63 13.71 12.98
C GLY A 6 20.39 13.42 11.49
N PRO A 7 21.43 13.10 10.72
CA PRO A 7 21.26 12.72 9.31
C PRO A 7 20.46 11.41 9.22
N VAL A 8 19.28 11.47 8.60
CA VAL A 8 18.40 10.32 8.38
C VAL A 8 18.16 10.17 6.88
N GLN A 9 18.30 8.96 6.37
CA GLN A 9 17.94 8.62 5.00
C GLN A 9 16.82 7.59 5.01
N ILE A 10 15.69 7.97 4.42
CA ILE A 10 14.56 7.06 4.19
C ILE A 10 14.58 6.70 2.70
N LEU A 11 14.86 5.43 2.41
CA LEU A 11 14.99 4.93 1.03
C LEU A 11 13.62 4.68 0.39
N ASN A 12 12.65 4.19 1.15
CA ASN A 12 11.28 4.05 0.70
C ASN A 12 10.30 4.01 1.89
N VAL A 13 9.13 4.61 1.70
CA VAL A 13 7.97 4.46 2.59
C VAL A 13 6.85 3.89 1.74
N GLY A 14 6.62 2.59 1.85
CA GLY A 14 5.62 1.87 1.05
C GLY A 14 4.16 2.19 1.40
N GLY A 15 3.93 2.96 2.47
CA GLY A 15 2.62 3.40 2.94
C GLY A 15 2.70 3.99 4.36
N GLY A 16 1.64 4.67 4.78
CA GLY A 16 1.56 5.26 6.12
C GLY A 16 2.27 6.61 6.26
N THR A 17 2.76 6.90 7.46
CA THR A 17 3.39 8.19 7.80
C THR A 17 4.71 7.99 8.51
N VAL A 18 5.70 8.83 8.20
CA VAL A 18 6.94 8.94 8.97
C VAL A 18 6.89 10.27 9.70
N GLN A 19 6.88 10.19 11.03
CA GLN A 19 6.76 11.35 11.88
C GLN A 19 7.96 11.44 12.81
N PHE A 20 8.53 12.64 12.89
CA PHE A 20 9.53 12.99 13.88
C PHE A 20 8.99 14.09 14.77
N GLY A 21 9.15 13.92 16.07
CA GLY A 21 8.64 14.85 17.08
C GLY A 21 7.30 14.38 17.61
N ASP A 22 6.67 15.26 18.38
CA ASP A 22 5.45 14.92 19.10
C ASP A 22 4.21 15.01 18.21
N THR A 23 3.30 14.07 18.37
CA THR A 23 2.02 14.04 17.65
C THR A 23 0.89 13.57 18.55
N LEU A 24 -0.19 14.33 18.52
CA LEU A 24 -1.39 14.05 19.31
C LEU A 24 -2.18 12.85 18.76
N PHE A 25 -2.37 12.76 17.44
CA PHE A 25 -2.94 11.58 16.78
C PHE A 25 -2.38 11.45 15.36
N ILE A 26 -2.05 10.22 14.95
CA ILE A 26 -1.74 9.87 13.57
C ILE A 26 -2.51 8.59 13.22
N SER A 27 -3.49 8.72 12.33
CA SER A 27 -4.36 7.62 11.94
C SER A 27 -4.32 7.41 10.42
N PRO A 28 -3.18 6.94 9.85
CA PRO A 28 -3.09 6.69 8.42
C PRO A 28 -4.05 5.56 8.06
N LYS A 29 -4.79 5.74 6.97
CA LYS A 29 -5.74 4.76 6.47
C LYS A 29 -5.31 4.35 5.07
N SER A 30 -5.26 3.05 4.83
CA SER A 30 -4.94 2.50 3.53
C SER A 30 -5.84 1.32 3.26
N ASN A 31 -6.44 1.35 2.09
CA ASN A 31 -7.53 0.50 1.71
C ASN A 31 -7.25 0.14 0.25
N SER A 32 -7.02 -1.14 -0.04
CA SER A 32 -6.60 -1.57 -1.38
C SER A 32 -7.27 -2.88 -1.76
N LYS A 33 -8.03 -2.85 -2.85
CA LYS A 33 -8.47 -4.05 -3.54
C LYS A 33 -7.65 -4.19 -4.81
N THR A 34 -6.94 -5.31 -4.93
CA THR A 34 -6.10 -5.55 -6.10
C THR A 34 -6.39 -6.93 -6.66
N VAL A 35 -6.42 -6.98 -7.98
CA VAL A 35 -6.64 -8.19 -8.76
C VAL A 35 -5.55 -8.21 -9.80
N ALA A 36 -4.75 -9.27 -9.81
CA ALA A 36 -3.75 -9.45 -10.84
C ALA A 36 -4.04 -10.71 -11.64
N GLY A 37 -3.79 -10.60 -12.95
CA GLY A 37 -3.73 -11.75 -13.84
C GLY A 37 -2.31 -12.31 -13.94
N GLN A 38 -2.13 -13.20 -14.90
CA GLN A 38 -0.85 -13.77 -15.25
C GLN A 38 0.24 -12.71 -15.49
N GLY A 39 1.40 -12.92 -14.87
CA GLY A 39 2.52 -11.99 -14.89
C GLY A 39 2.28 -10.66 -14.17
N GLY A 40 1.27 -10.58 -13.29
CA GLY A 40 1.07 -9.42 -12.43
C GLY A 40 2.03 -9.36 -11.24
N PHE A 41 2.16 -8.16 -10.66
CA PHE A 41 2.98 -7.84 -9.47
C PHE A 41 4.47 -8.21 -9.54
N ASN A 42 5.01 -8.35 -10.74
CA ASN A 42 6.44 -8.49 -10.96
C ASN A 42 7.20 -7.24 -10.47
N THR A 43 8.12 -7.42 -9.53
CA THR A 43 8.98 -6.34 -8.99
C THR A 43 10.45 -6.78 -8.99
N GLY A 44 11.34 -5.96 -9.57
CA GLY A 44 12.75 -6.31 -9.78
C GLY A 44 13.33 -5.75 -11.09
N GLY A 45 14.65 -5.87 -11.28
CA GLY A 45 15.38 -5.25 -12.41
C GLY A 45 15.41 -6.07 -13.70
N PHE A 46 15.33 -7.40 -13.62
CA PHE A 46 15.23 -8.27 -14.79
C PHE A 46 14.16 -9.32 -14.54
N ILE A 47 13.10 -9.28 -15.35
CA ILE A 47 11.93 -10.14 -15.18
C ILE A 47 11.53 -10.67 -16.54
N VAL A 48 11.56 -11.99 -16.70
CA VAL A 48 11.07 -12.69 -17.88
C VAL A 48 9.85 -13.49 -17.45
N THR A 49 8.68 -13.08 -17.93
CA THR A 49 7.40 -13.76 -17.64
C THR A 49 6.81 -14.34 -18.90
N ASN A 50 6.83 -15.66 -19.02
CA ASN A 50 6.19 -16.41 -20.10
C ASN A 50 4.76 -16.76 -19.69
N ASN A 51 3.81 -15.89 -20.05
CA ASN A 51 2.42 -16.01 -19.64
C ASN A 51 1.56 -16.79 -20.66
N GLY A 52 0.49 -17.43 -20.18
CA GLY A 52 -0.47 -18.22 -20.98
C GLY A 52 -1.83 -17.52 -21.15
N LEU A 53 -2.94 -18.21 -20.86
CA LEU A 53 -4.29 -17.62 -20.79
C LEU A 53 -4.62 -17.18 -19.36
N SER A 54 -5.06 -15.91 -19.18
CA SER A 54 -5.48 -15.37 -17.87
C SER A 54 -6.98 -15.26 -17.85
N ALA A 55 -7.60 -15.71 -16.77
CA ALA A 55 -8.95 -15.31 -16.40
C ALA A 55 -8.90 -14.67 -15.02
N SER A 56 -8.84 -13.33 -14.96
CA SER A 56 -8.94 -12.57 -13.70
C SER A 56 -10.41 -12.28 -13.37
N ASN A 57 -11.25 -13.31 -13.40
CA ASN A 57 -12.70 -13.16 -13.22
C ASN A 57 -13.01 -12.89 -11.74
N VAL A 58 -13.28 -11.63 -11.41
CA VAL A 58 -13.73 -11.23 -10.08
C VAL A 58 -15.21 -10.92 -10.15
N LEU A 59 -16.02 -11.82 -9.59
CA LEU A 59 -17.45 -11.60 -9.38
C LEU A 59 -17.62 -10.84 -8.07
N ASP A 60 -17.86 -9.53 -8.19
CA ASP A 60 -18.00 -8.64 -7.05
C ASP A 60 -19.48 -8.33 -6.78
N ALA A 61 -20.07 -9.02 -5.80
CA ALA A 61 -21.49 -8.89 -5.44
C ALA A 61 -21.68 -8.24 -4.06
N ASN A 62 -20.71 -7.44 -3.62
CA ASN A 62 -20.80 -6.74 -2.34
C ASN A 62 -21.55 -5.40 -2.48
N LEU A 63 -22.19 -4.94 -1.40
CA LEU A 63 -22.86 -3.62 -1.35
C LEU A 63 -21.93 -2.50 -0.88
N ILE A 64 -20.89 -2.84 -0.11
CA ILE A 64 -19.86 -1.90 0.37
C ILE A 64 -18.51 -2.61 0.22
N ASP A 65 -17.64 -2.01 -0.58
CA ASP A 65 -16.29 -2.49 -0.80
C ASP A 65 -15.28 -1.48 -0.27
N GLN A 66 -14.32 -1.98 0.51
CA GLN A 66 -13.22 -1.20 1.02
C GLN A 66 -13.63 0.10 1.79
N PRO A 67 -14.56 0.05 2.78
CA PRO A 67 -14.89 1.22 3.56
C PRO A 67 -13.80 1.52 4.60
N THR A 68 -13.37 2.77 4.69
CA THR A 68 -12.57 3.26 5.82
C THR A 68 -13.52 3.94 6.81
N VAL A 69 -13.85 3.28 7.93
CA VAL A 69 -14.78 3.83 8.95
C VAL A 69 -14.02 4.15 10.23
N GLY A 70 -14.29 5.32 10.82
CA GLY A 70 -13.67 5.79 12.06
C GLY A 70 -12.30 6.42 11.86
N ASN A 71 -12.18 7.69 12.23
CA ASN A 71 -10.92 8.43 12.22
C ASN A 71 -10.80 9.27 13.49
N ASN A 72 -10.43 8.60 14.59
CA ASN A 72 -9.94 9.23 15.80
C ASN A 72 -8.53 8.74 16.06
#